data_AF-A0A2N6GBJ4-F1
#
_entry.id   AF-A0A2N6GBJ4-F1
#
_cell.length_a   1.000
_cell.length_b   1.000
_cell.length_c   1.000
_cell.angle_alpha   90.00
_cell.angle_beta   90.00
_cell.angle_gamma   90.00
#
_symmetry.space_group_name_H-M   'P 1'
#
loop_
_entity.id
_entity.type
_entity.pdbx_description
1 polymer ?
#
loop_
_entity_poly.entity_id
_entity_poly.type
_entity_poly.pdbx_seq_one_letter_code
_entity_poly.pdbx_strand_id
1 'polypeptide(L)'
;MSITEQMLHLSNGQFWIFFGLAVIASLAGFFFAFRNLNRARTIEDIPTAKIRSAQQGYVELNGQALDLPDNPVIAPLSGKPCCWFRYKIERRNDKSWRSLESKTSAAAFLIADETGQCIINPEGAEITPSDKRVWHGSSRYPEGWLAPQDHKTPSTLQRVGDLLNSELGVGSRYRYTEEYIYPGDMIYSIGLFKSLDDMDHQQSRSAIATRILRDWKADQAGLLRRFDTNRSGSIEMDEWEQARESARQLAEMEHRQQLHGQSLHSLGATGSHKQPFLISTLPEFDLVKHYRLWAGFSMALFFAFGIGAILMFFLRVK
;
A
#
# COMPACT_ATOMS: atom_id res chain seq x y z
N MET A 1 -25.61 20.99 45.42
CA MET A 1 -25.63 22.09 44.44
C MET A 1 -25.86 21.48 43.07
N SER A 2 -27.00 21.78 42.46
CA SER A 2 -27.31 21.32 41.10
C SER A 2 -26.39 21.99 40.09
N ILE A 3 -26.04 21.33 38.98
CA ILE A 3 -25.27 21.90 37.85
C ILE A 3 -25.90 23.22 37.37
N THR A 4 -27.22 23.35 37.49
CA THR A 4 -27.98 24.57 37.16
C THR A 4 -27.67 25.75 38.09
N GLU A 5 -27.42 25.53 39.38
CA GLU A 5 -27.07 26.59 40.33
C GLU A 5 -25.64 27.09 40.14
N GLN A 6 -24.72 26.18 39.81
CA GLN A 6 -23.33 26.55 39.52
C GLN A 6 -23.24 27.41 38.25
N MET A 7 -24.08 27.14 37.23
CA MET A 7 -24.11 27.92 35.99
C MET A 7 -24.64 29.36 36.16
N LEU A 8 -25.54 29.59 37.11
CA LEU A 8 -26.08 30.92 37.41
C LEU A 8 -25.08 31.83 38.13
N HIS A 9 -24.10 31.27 38.84
CA HIS A 9 -23.09 32.01 39.61
C HIS A 9 -21.81 32.33 38.82
N LEU A 10 -21.68 31.91 37.56
CA LEU A 10 -20.52 32.25 36.73
C LEU A 10 -20.56 33.72 36.28
N SER A 11 -19.38 34.36 36.33
CA SER A 11 -19.20 35.69 35.74
C SER A 11 -19.46 35.67 34.23
N ASN A 12 -19.87 36.82 33.67
CA ASN A 12 -20.12 36.96 32.22
C ASN A 12 -18.96 36.44 31.36
N GLY A 13 -17.71 36.75 31.74
CA GLY A 13 -16.53 36.30 31.00
C GLY A 13 -16.34 34.78 31.03
N GLN A 14 -16.50 34.17 32.20
CA GLN A 14 -16.38 32.71 32.33
C GLN A 14 -17.47 31.97 31.55
N PHE A 15 -18.71 32.48 31.56
CA PHE A 15 -19.81 31.90 30.78
C PHE A 15 -19.47 31.87 29.27
N TRP A 16 -19.06 33.00 28.69
CA TRP A 16 -18.72 33.07 27.27
C TRP A 16 -17.53 32.19 26.89
N ILE A 17 -16.57 32.01 27.79
CA ILE A 17 -15.45 31.07 27.60
C ILE A 17 -15.96 29.63 27.54
N PHE A 18 -16.76 29.18 28.51
CA PHE A 18 -17.28 27.81 28.51
C PHE A 18 -18.22 27.54 27.34
N PHE A 19 -19.07 28.51 26.99
CA PHE A 19 -19.93 28.43 25.81
C PHE A 19 -19.09 28.31 24.52
N GLY A 20 -18.09 29.17 24.36
CA GLY A 20 -17.18 29.13 23.21
C GLY A 20 -16.43 27.80 23.12
N LEU A 21 -15.92 27.27 24.24
CA LEU A 21 -15.28 25.96 24.28
C LEU A 21 -16.25 24.83 23.90
N ALA A 22 -17.50 24.87 24.36
CA ALA A 22 -18.51 23.87 23.99
C ALA A 22 -18.84 23.92 22.49
N VAL A 23 -18.97 25.11 21.90
CA VAL A 23 -19.19 25.27 20.45
C VAL A 23 -17.98 24.75 19.66
N ILE A 24 -16.76 25.10 20.06
CA ILE A 24 -15.54 24.60 19.41
C ILE A 24 -15.44 23.08 19.50
N ALA A 25 -15.71 22.50 20.67
CA ALA A 25 -15.70 21.05 20.88
C ALA A 25 -16.77 20.34 20.01
N SER A 26 -17.95 20.94 19.88
CA SER A 26 -19.01 20.46 18.98
C SER A 26 -18.52 20.47 17.53
N LEU A 27 -18.06 21.61 17.01
CA LEU A 27 -17.54 21.72 15.64
C LEU A 27 -16.38 20.76 15.35
N ALA A 28 -15.47 20.58 16.32
CA ALA A 28 -14.39 19.60 16.22
C ALA A 28 -14.94 18.17 16.13
N GLY A 29 -15.91 17.80 16.97
CA GLY A 29 -16.61 16.52 16.91
C GLY A 29 -17.23 16.24 15.54
N PHE A 30 -17.92 17.24 14.96
CA PHE A 30 -18.49 17.14 13.61
C PHE A 30 -17.41 16.91 12.55
N PHE A 31 -16.33 17.69 12.60
CA PHE A 31 -15.21 17.56 11.67
C PHE A 31 -14.57 16.15 11.73
N PHE A 32 -14.29 15.64 12.93
CA PHE A 32 -13.72 14.30 13.11
C PHE A 32 -14.69 13.20 12.67
N ALA A 33 -16.00 13.35 12.96
CA ALA A 33 -17.02 12.42 12.51
C ALA A 33 -17.07 12.34 10.98
N PHE A 34 -17.11 13.50 10.31
CA PHE A 34 -17.12 13.58 8.85
C PHE A 34 -15.84 13.02 8.22
N ARG A 35 -14.67 13.34 8.80
CA ARG A 35 -13.37 12.83 8.34
C ARG A 35 -13.29 11.30 8.41
N ASN A 36 -13.68 10.72 9.55
CA ASN A 36 -13.61 9.28 9.75
C ASN A 36 -14.66 8.52 8.92
N LEU A 37 -15.86 9.10 8.75
CA LEU A 37 -16.90 8.53 7.90
C LEU A 37 -16.49 8.54 6.41
N ASN A 38 -15.89 9.62 5.93
CA ASN A 38 -15.38 9.67 4.56
C ASN A 38 -14.26 8.65 4.35
N ARG A 39 -13.35 8.47 5.32
CA ARG A 39 -12.32 7.41 5.24
C ARG A 39 -12.93 6.02 5.20
N ALA A 40 -13.94 5.74 6.03
CA ALA A 40 -14.64 4.46 6.03
C ALA A 40 -15.31 4.19 4.68
N ARG A 41 -16.05 5.17 4.14
CA ARG A 41 -16.69 5.05 2.81
C ARG A 41 -15.69 4.87 1.69
N THR A 42 -14.59 5.63 1.68
CA THR A 42 -13.56 5.49 0.66
C THR A 42 -12.91 4.11 0.65
N ILE A 43 -12.88 3.39 1.78
CA ILE A 43 -12.40 2.00 1.85
C ILE A 43 -13.52 1.03 1.40
N GLU A 44 -14.75 1.22 1.88
CA GLU A 44 -15.91 0.35 1.56
C GLU A 44 -16.35 0.41 0.08
N ASP A 45 -16.19 1.56 -0.57
CA ASP A 45 -16.65 1.78 -1.95
C ASP A 45 -15.63 1.27 -3.00
N ILE A 46 -14.51 0.68 -2.58
CA ILE A 46 -13.47 0.18 -3.49
C ILE A 46 -13.87 -1.20 -3.99
N PRO A 47 -13.87 -1.43 -5.31
CA PRO A 47 -14.14 -2.76 -5.82
C PRO A 47 -12.98 -3.69 -5.48
N THR A 48 -13.28 -4.79 -4.78
CA THR A 48 -12.41 -5.96 -4.71
C THR A 48 -12.25 -6.54 -6.12
N ALA A 49 -11.03 -6.59 -6.62
CA ALA A 49 -10.71 -7.12 -7.94
C ALA A 49 -9.82 -8.36 -7.84
N LYS A 50 -9.93 -9.23 -8.86
CA LYS A 50 -8.93 -10.27 -9.11
C LYS A 50 -7.77 -9.67 -9.88
N ILE A 51 -6.55 -10.07 -9.57
CA ILE A 51 -5.31 -9.48 -10.12
C ILE A 51 -5.35 -9.43 -11.65
N ARG A 52 -5.75 -10.54 -12.30
CA ARG A 52 -5.79 -10.64 -13.77
C ARG A 52 -6.77 -9.65 -14.42
N SER A 53 -7.89 -9.36 -13.76
CA SER A 53 -8.98 -8.55 -14.31
C SER A 53 -9.14 -7.20 -13.60
N ALA A 54 -8.15 -6.82 -12.79
CA ALA A 54 -8.17 -5.54 -12.08
C ALA A 54 -8.06 -4.40 -13.09
N GLN A 55 -8.86 -3.36 -12.89
CA GLN A 55 -8.86 -2.18 -13.74
C GLN A 55 -7.67 -1.28 -13.38
N GLN A 56 -7.17 -0.54 -14.36
CA GLN A 56 -6.19 0.52 -14.14
C GLN A 56 -6.78 1.56 -13.18
N GLY A 57 -6.06 1.87 -12.09
CA GLY A 57 -6.54 2.83 -11.09
C GLY A 57 -6.52 2.28 -9.66
N TYR A 58 -7.37 2.85 -8.81
CA TYR A 58 -7.39 2.54 -7.39
C TYR A 58 -8.27 1.32 -7.10
N VAL A 59 -7.67 0.23 -6.64
CA VAL A 59 -8.34 -1.07 -6.50
C VAL A 59 -7.97 -1.73 -5.18
N GLU A 60 -8.81 -2.67 -4.77
CA GLU A 60 -8.56 -3.58 -3.66
C GLU A 60 -8.19 -4.95 -4.19
N LEU A 61 -7.10 -5.53 -3.66
CA LEU A 61 -6.61 -6.86 -3.99
C LEU A 61 -6.46 -7.69 -2.70
N ASN A 62 -6.93 -8.93 -2.79
CA ASN A 62 -6.81 -9.95 -1.74
C ASN A 62 -6.01 -11.12 -2.28
N GLY A 63 -4.99 -11.53 -1.54
CA GLY A 63 -4.12 -12.61 -1.99
C GLY A 63 -3.07 -13.01 -0.96
N GLN A 64 -2.25 -13.95 -1.34
CA GLN A 64 -1.13 -14.44 -0.54
C GLN A 64 0.12 -13.61 -0.83
N ALA A 65 0.80 -13.16 0.21
CA ALA A 65 2.12 -12.54 0.09
C ALA A 65 3.14 -13.59 -0.34
N LEU A 66 3.94 -13.29 -1.36
CA LEU A 66 5.03 -14.14 -1.83
C LEU A 66 6.32 -13.32 -1.90
N ASP A 67 7.44 -14.00 -1.70
CA ASP A 67 8.74 -13.37 -1.91
C ASP A 67 8.95 -13.05 -3.38
N LEU A 68 9.67 -11.95 -3.63
CA LEU A 68 10.20 -11.69 -4.96
C LEU A 68 11.40 -12.63 -5.17
N PRO A 69 11.43 -13.42 -6.26
CA PRO A 69 12.55 -14.33 -6.55
C PRO A 69 13.90 -13.62 -6.52
N ASP A 70 14.93 -14.33 -6.07
CA ASP A 70 16.34 -13.89 -5.99
C ASP A 70 16.67 -12.73 -5.03
N ASN A 71 15.69 -12.16 -4.32
CA ASN A 71 15.94 -11.10 -3.35
C ASN A 71 15.05 -11.20 -2.09
N PRO A 72 15.20 -12.27 -1.28
CA PRO A 72 14.45 -12.42 -0.05
C PRO A 72 14.85 -11.35 0.97
N VAL A 73 13.86 -10.68 1.55
CA VAL A 73 14.11 -9.65 2.57
C VAL A 73 14.36 -10.34 3.91
N ILE A 74 15.46 -9.97 4.58
CA ILE A 74 15.82 -10.53 5.88
C ILE A 74 15.62 -9.46 6.95
N ALA A 75 14.87 -9.83 7.99
CA ALA A 75 14.59 -8.95 9.12
C ALA A 75 15.86 -8.70 9.96
N PRO A 76 16.28 -7.43 10.16
CA PRO A 76 17.57 -7.09 10.76
C PRO A 76 17.78 -7.54 12.21
N LEU A 77 16.73 -7.59 13.04
CA LEU A 77 16.89 -7.87 14.47
C LEU A 77 16.84 -9.37 14.78
N SER A 78 16.08 -10.14 14.02
CA SER A 78 15.90 -11.58 14.25
C SER A 78 16.57 -12.48 13.21
N GLY A 79 16.99 -11.94 12.06
CA GLY A 79 17.56 -12.72 10.96
C GLY A 79 16.54 -13.57 10.20
N LYS A 80 15.24 -13.35 10.39
CA LYS A 80 14.19 -14.14 9.73
C LYS A 80 13.96 -13.69 8.29
N PRO A 81 13.78 -14.62 7.32
CA PRO A 81 13.30 -14.27 5.99
C PRO A 81 11.82 -13.85 6.05
N CYS A 82 11.46 -12.81 5.31
CA CYS A 82 10.13 -12.21 5.27
C CYS A 82 9.92 -11.47 3.95
N CYS A 83 8.68 -11.15 3.58
CA CYS A 83 8.38 -10.27 2.45
C CYS A 83 8.57 -8.79 2.83
N TRP A 84 8.31 -8.45 4.10
CA TRP A 84 8.41 -7.10 4.63
C TRP A 84 8.70 -7.12 6.13
N PHE A 85 9.43 -6.12 6.63
CA PHE A 85 9.65 -5.90 8.06
C PHE A 85 9.54 -4.42 8.46
N ARG A 86 9.20 -4.20 9.72
CA ARG A 86 9.41 -2.93 10.43
C ARG A 86 9.97 -3.21 11.81
N TYR A 87 11.07 -2.54 12.16
CA TYR A 87 11.66 -2.67 13.48
C TYR A 87 11.81 -1.34 14.22
N LYS A 88 11.90 -1.44 15.54
CA LYS A 88 12.17 -0.36 16.45
C LYS A 88 13.07 -0.83 17.59
N ILE A 89 14.15 -0.12 17.84
CA ILE A 89 15.04 -0.30 18.99
C ILE A 89 14.81 0.87 19.94
N GLU A 90 14.42 0.55 21.17
CA GLU A 90 14.16 1.54 22.21
C GLU A 90 15.06 1.27 23.42
N ARG A 91 15.50 2.34 24.08
CA ARG A 91 16.22 2.25 25.36
C ARG A 91 15.35 2.77 26.48
N ARG A 92 15.39 2.06 27.60
CA ARG A 92 14.77 2.48 28.85
C ARG A 92 15.58 3.62 29.45
N ASN A 93 14.91 4.74 29.64
CA ASN A 93 15.29 5.83 30.54
C ASN A 93 14.48 5.70 31.83
N ASP A 94 14.86 6.40 32.91
CA ASP A 94 14.33 6.21 34.28
C ASP A 94 12.79 6.06 34.36
N LYS A 95 12.04 6.76 33.51
CA LYS A 95 10.57 6.68 33.44
C LYS A 95 9.97 6.52 32.03
N SER A 96 10.78 6.45 30.98
CA SER A 96 10.26 6.44 29.59
C SER A 96 11.12 5.62 28.63
N TRP A 97 10.50 5.11 27.58
CA TRP A 97 11.19 4.47 26.46
C TRP A 97 11.55 5.52 25.42
N ARG A 98 12.83 5.60 25.06
CA ARG A 98 13.32 6.49 23.99
C ARG A 98 13.62 5.66 22.75
N SER A 99 13.00 6.00 21.62
CA SER A 99 13.34 5.41 20.33
C SER A 99 14.75 5.82 19.94
N LEU A 100 15.62 4.83 19.74
CA LEU A 100 16.98 5.04 19.26
C LEU A 100 17.06 4.86 17.75
N GLU A 101 16.36 3.85 17.24
CA GLU A 101 16.42 3.45 15.84
C GLU A 101 15.09 2.86 15.40
N SER A 102 14.67 3.15 14.18
CA SER A 102 13.53 2.51 13.55
C SER A 102 13.74 2.49 12.05
N LYS A 103 13.34 1.39 11.41
CA LYS A 103 13.41 1.24 9.95
C LYS A 103 12.28 0.34 9.48
N THR A 104 11.86 0.59 8.25
CA THR A 104 10.87 -0.19 7.50
C THR A 104 11.51 -0.65 6.19
N SER A 105 11.22 -1.86 5.73
CA SER A 105 11.69 -2.35 4.43
C SER A 105 11.00 -1.63 3.28
N ALA A 106 11.78 -1.23 2.28
CA ALA A 106 11.31 -0.62 1.02
C ALA A 106 11.35 -1.60 -0.17
N ALA A 107 11.80 -2.84 0.05
CA ALA A 107 11.88 -3.85 -1.00
C ALA A 107 10.49 -4.28 -1.45
N ALA A 108 10.32 -4.44 -2.76
CA ALA A 108 9.08 -4.93 -3.34
C ALA A 108 8.92 -6.43 -3.10
N PHE A 109 7.67 -6.87 -2.99
CA PHE A 109 7.29 -8.28 -2.85
C PHE A 109 6.05 -8.56 -3.70
N LEU A 110 5.62 -9.81 -3.79
CA LEU A 110 4.49 -10.20 -4.63
C LEU A 110 3.22 -10.41 -3.79
N ILE A 111 2.08 -10.08 -4.38
CA ILE A 111 0.77 -10.61 -3.97
C ILE A 111 0.27 -11.54 -5.06
N ALA A 112 -0.21 -12.71 -4.68
CA ALA A 112 -0.77 -13.69 -5.60
C ALA A 112 -2.20 -14.06 -5.21
N ASP A 113 -3.09 -14.09 -6.19
CA ASP A 113 -4.41 -14.67 -6.04
C ASP A 113 -4.55 -15.88 -6.98
N GLU A 114 -5.76 -16.44 -7.07
CA GLU A 114 -6.04 -17.57 -7.96
C GLU A 114 -5.89 -17.24 -9.46
N THR A 115 -5.79 -15.95 -9.81
CA THR A 115 -5.81 -15.47 -11.20
C THR A 115 -4.46 -15.00 -11.71
N GLY A 116 -3.57 -14.53 -10.85
CA GLY A 116 -2.25 -14.01 -11.22
C GLY A 116 -1.43 -13.47 -10.06
N GLN A 117 -0.36 -12.75 -10.39
CA GLN A 117 0.56 -12.13 -9.44
C GLN A 117 0.69 -10.64 -9.72
N CYS A 118 0.89 -9.85 -8.67
CA CYS A 118 1.10 -8.41 -8.74
C CYS A 118 2.26 -8.02 -7.83
N ILE A 119 3.13 -7.13 -8.31
CA ILE A 119 4.24 -6.58 -7.53
C ILE A 119 3.71 -5.48 -6.63
N ILE A 120 3.93 -5.61 -5.33
CA ILE A 120 3.67 -4.55 -4.34
C ILE A 120 4.98 -3.82 -4.07
N ASN A 121 5.00 -2.52 -4.33
CA ASN A 121 6.04 -1.64 -3.77
C ASN A 121 5.51 -1.06 -2.45
N PRO A 122 6.03 -1.42 -1.26
CA PRO A 122 5.50 -0.97 0.03
C PRO A 122 5.79 0.50 0.37
N GLU A 123 6.55 1.21 -0.46
CA GLU A 123 6.89 2.60 -0.21
C GLU A 123 5.63 3.48 -0.14
N GLY A 124 5.51 4.27 0.93
CA GLY A 124 4.35 5.13 1.18
C GLY A 124 3.09 4.40 1.64
N ALA A 125 3.17 3.09 1.90
CA ALA A 125 2.06 2.30 2.44
C ALA A 125 1.89 2.51 3.95
N GLU A 126 0.65 2.55 4.40
CA GLU A 126 0.28 2.30 5.79
C GLU A 126 0.11 0.78 5.98
N ILE A 127 1.07 0.17 6.67
CA ILE A 127 1.18 -1.28 6.80
C ILE A 127 0.80 -1.73 8.21
N THR A 128 -0.19 -2.63 8.28
CA THR A 128 -0.69 -3.25 9.51
C THR A 128 -0.43 -4.76 9.49
N PRO A 129 0.73 -5.20 10.00
CA PRO A 129 1.07 -6.61 10.12
C PRO A 129 0.40 -7.25 11.34
N SER A 130 0.23 -8.57 11.30
CA SER A 130 -0.40 -9.40 12.33
C SER A 130 0.64 -9.99 13.27
N ASP A 131 1.82 -10.36 12.76
CA ASP A 131 2.94 -10.79 13.61
C ASP A 131 3.72 -9.56 14.11
N LYS A 132 3.76 -9.45 15.44
CA LYS A 132 4.51 -8.46 16.18
C LYS A 132 5.24 -9.15 17.32
N ARG A 133 6.56 -9.05 17.31
CA ARG A 133 7.42 -9.57 18.37
C ARG A 133 8.04 -8.43 19.17
N VAL A 134 7.96 -8.54 20.49
CA VAL A 134 8.63 -7.63 21.42
C VAL A 134 9.50 -8.43 22.37
N TRP A 135 10.78 -8.09 22.47
CA TRP A 135 11.71 -8.71 23.40
C TRP A 135 12.70 -7.69 23.95
N HIS A 136 13.47 -8.08 24.96
CA HIS A 136 14.37 -7.18 25.66
C HIS A 136 15.80 -7.70 25.67
N GLY A 137 16.76 -6.79 25.76
CA GLY A 137 18.19 -7.12 25.79
C GLY A 137 19.02 -6.12 26.58
N SER A 138 20.27 -6.48 26.85
CA SER A 138 21.26 -5.66 27.55
C SER A 138 22.08 -4.78 26.60
N SER A 139 22.16 -5.12 25.31
CA SER A 139 22.91 -4.40 24.27
C SER A 139 22.00 -3.59 23.34
N ARG A 140 22.56 -2.61 22.61
CA ARG A 140 21.81 -1.87 21.58
C ARG A 140 21.35 -2.77 20.43
N TYR A 141 22.18 -3.72 20.01
CA TYR A 141 21.87 -4.67 18.95
C TYR A 141 21.76 -6.08 19.55
N PRO A 142 20.71 -6.85 19.19
CA PRO A 142 20.57 -8.22 19.66
C PRO A 142 21.65 -9.13 19.04
N GLU A 143 21.85 -10.30 19.65
CA GLU A 143 22.68 -11.35 19.05
C GLU A 143 22.10 -11.76 17.69
N GLY A 144 22.95 -11.87 16.67
CA GLY A 144 22.52 -12.17 15.30
C GLY A 144 21.97 -10.98 14.51
N TRP A 145 22.13 -9.74 15.02
CA TRP A 145 21.78 -8.54 14.26
C TRP A 145 22.48 -8.49 12.90
N LEU A 146 21.68 -8.29 11.85
CA LEU A 146 22.13 -8.07 10.50
C LEU A 146 21.99 -6.58 10.19
N ALA A 147 23.06 -5.95 9.67
CA ALA A 147 22.94 -4.60 9.17
C ALA A 147 21.87 -4.57 8.06
N PRO A 148 20.90 -3.64 8.11
CA PRO A 148 19.89 -3.55 7.05
C PRO A 148 20.58 -3.43 5.70
N GLN A 149 20.29 -4.36 4.78
CA GLN A 149 20.78 -4.27 3.41
C GLN A 149 20.06 -3.11 2.70
N ASP A 150 20.60 -1.91 2.86
CA ASP A 150 20.28 -0.78 2.00
C ASP A 150 21.34 -0.73 0.92
N HIS A 151 20.94 -0.53 -0.34
CA HIS A 151 21.86 -0.43 -1.49
C HIS A 151 22.72 0.86 -1.46
N LYS A 152 22.80 1.53 -0.31
CA LYS A 152 23.68 2.65 0.02
C LYS A 152 24.49 2.26 1.25
N THR A 153 25.72 1.85 1.00
CA THR A 153 26.69 1.32 1.98
C THR A 153 26.93 2.28 3.16
N PRO A 154 26.77 1.85 4.42
CA PRO A 154 27.47 2.43 5.55
C PRO A 154 28.84 1.76 5.73
N SER A 155 29.85 2.56 6.02
CA SER A 155 31.26 2.16 6.16
C SER A 155 31.49 1.16 7.29
N THR A 156 32.31 0.14 7.00
CA THR A 156 32.80 -0.93 7.90
C THR A 156 33.35 -0.44 9.25
N LEU A 157 33.81 0.81 9.34
CA LEU A 157 34.36 1.41 10.56
C LEU A 157 33.32 1.63 11.67
N GLN A 158 32.05 1.83 11.32
CA GLN A 158 30.98 2.03 12.32
C GLN A 158 30.69 0.73 13.10
N ARG A 159 30.96 -0.44 12.49
CA ARG A 159 30.77 -1.78 13.07
C ARG A 159 31.70 -2.06 14.26
N VAL A 160 32.88 -1.44 14.29
CA VAL A 160 33.85 -1.61 15.39
C VAL A 160 33.48 -0.72 16.58
N GLY A 161 32.92 0.47 16.33
CA GLY A 161 32.50 1.39 17.39
C GLY A 161 31.33 0.88 18.23
N ASP A 162 30.38 0.17 17.62
CA ASP A 162 29.21 -0.36 18.33
C ASP A 162 29.54 -1.60 19.19
N LEU A 163 30.56 -2.38 18.82
CA LEU A 163 31.05 -3.50 19.63
C LEU A 163 31.80 -3.03 20.89
N LEU A 164 32.47 -1.87 20.84
CA LEU A 164 33.21 -1.33 21.99
C LEU A 164 32.30 -0.66 23.03
N ASN A 165 31.09 -0.23 22.64
CA ASN A 165 30.14 0.45 23.51
C ASN A 165 29.17 -0.50 24.25
N SER A 166 29.40 -1.81 24.24
CA SER A 166 28.61 -2.78 25.01
C SER A 166 28.96 -2.71 26.51
N GLU A 167 28.50 -1.66 27.20
CA GLU A 167 28.60 -1.57 28.65
C GLU A 167 27.82 -2.72 29.31
N LEU A 168 28.54 -3.58 30.04
CA LEU A 168 27.98 -4.63 30.91
C LEU A 168 27.09 -3.99 31.99
N GLY A 169 25.79 -3.92 31.72
CA GLY A 169 24.77 -3.53 32.69
C GLY A 169 23.91 -4.72 33.08
N VAL A 170 23.75 -4.94 34.39
CA VAL A 170 22.79 -5.90 34.95
C VAL A 170 21.37 -5.34 34.76
N GLY A 171 20.63 -5.90 33.80
CA GLY A 171 19.24 -5.55 33.50
C GLY A 171 18.99 -5.26 32.02
N SER A 172 17.83 -5.69 31.49
CA SER A 172 17.48 -5.46 30.09
C SER A 172 17.10 -4.00 29.85
N ARG A 173 18.05 -3.19 29.38
CA ARG A 173 17.86 -1.73 29.14
C ARG A 173 17.27 -1.43 27.77
N TYR A 174 17.21 -2.41 26.87
CA TYR A 174 16.72 -2.23 25.51
C TYR A 174 15.46 -3.05 25.28
N ARG A 175 14.54 -2.49 24.49
CA ARG A 175 13.35 -3.15 23.97
C ARG A 175 13.42 -3.13 22.46
N TYR A 176 13.32 -4.31 21.88
CA TYR A 176 13.25 -4.50 20.44
C TYR A 176 11.80 -4.80 20.09
N THR A 177 11.30 -4.15 19.06
CA THR A 177 10.03 -4.46 18.43
C THR A 177 10.31 -4.77 16.97
N GLU A 178 9.82 -5.89 16.47
CA GLU A 178 9.91 -6.25 15.06
C GLU A 178 8.55 -6.79 14.61
N GLU A 179 8.11 -6.34 13.45
CA GLU A 179 6.83 -6.66 12.84
C GLU A 179 7.10 -7.16 11.42
N TYR A 180 6.34 -8.17 10.97
CA TYR A 180 6.64 -8.89 9.73
C TYR A 180 5.39 -9.15 8.88
N ILE A 181 5.63 -9.32 7.58
CA ILE A 181 4.74 -10.05 6.68
C ILE A 181 5.57 -11.22 6.15
N TYR A 182 5.10 -12.45 6.39
CA TYR A 182 5.77 -13.64 5.90
C TYR A 182 5.26 -14.04 4.51
N PRO A 183 6.10 -14.77 3.76
CA PRO A 183 5.62 -15.50 2.59
C PRO A 183 4.54 -16.49 3.04
N GLY A 184 3.41 -16.45 2.36
CA GLY A 184 2.26 -17.28 2.69
C GLY A 184 1.15 -16.55 3.44
N ASP A 185 1.42 -15.37 4.02
CA ASP A 185 0.41 -14.60 4.74
C ASP A 185 -0.68 -14.10 3.78
N MET A 186 -1.94 -14.23 4.20
CA MET A 186 -3.03 -13.58 3.48
C MET A 186 -2.98 -12.08 3.74
N ILE A 187 -2.85 -11.31 2.66
CA ILE A 187 -2.79 -9.86 2.69
C ILE A 187 -3.96 -9.25 1.93
N TYR A 188 -4.48 -8.21 2.55
CA TYR A 188 -5.42 -7.26 1.99
C TYR A 188 -4.63 -6.01 1.59
N SER A 189 -4.76 -5.58 0.34
CA SER A 189 -4.06 -4.40 -0.15
C SER A 189 -4.97 -3.50 -0.96
N ILE A 190 -4.89 -2.20 -0.70
CA ILE A 190 -5.57 -1.17 -1.50
C ILE A 190 -4.49 -0.24 -2.04
N GLY A 191 -4.49 0.04 -3.34
CA GLY A 191 -3.55 0.97 -3.93
C GLY A 191 -3.81 1.30 -5.38
N LEU A 192 -2.88 2.06 -5.98
CA LEU A 192 -2.86 2.35 -7.41
C LEU A 192 -2.32 1.15 -8.16
N PHE A 193 -3.20 0.46 -8.86
CA PHE A 193 -2.88 -0.64 -9.75
C PHE A 193 -2.52 -0.14 -11.14
N LYS A 194 -1.40 -0.66 -11.64
CA LYS A 194 -0.89 -0.42 -12.99
C LYS A 194 -0.49 -1.73 -13.65
N SER A 195 -1.07 -2.04 -14.81
CA SER A 195 -0.53 -3.03 -15.72
C SER A 195 0.49 -2.35 -16.64
N LEU A 196 1.71 -2.88 -16.72
CA LEU A 196 2.82 -2.36 -17.54
C LEU A 196 2.65 -2.59 -19.06
N ASP A 197 1.49 -3.08 -19.47
CA ASP A 197 1.21 -3.68 -20.79
C ASP A 197 1.12 -2.70 -21.98
N ASP A 198 0.45 -1.56 -21.86
CA ASP A 198 -0.22 -0.99 -23.06
C ASP A 198 0.73 -0.39 -24.12
N MET A 199 1.84 0.22 -23.70
CA MET A 199 2.81 0.83 -24.64
C MET A 199 3.76 -0.20 -25.28
N ASP A 200 4.20 -1.20 -24.51
CA ASP A 200 5.16 -2.21 -24.98
C ASP A 200 4.49 -3.19 -25.98
N HIS A 201 3.18 -3.41 -25.82
CA HIS A 201 2.40 -4.23 -26.73
C HIS A 201 2.29 -3.68 -28.15
N GLN A 202 2.08 -2.38 -28.29
CA GLN A 202 1.91 -1.80 -29.62
C GLN A 202 3.20 -1.90 -30.43
N GLN A 203 4.34 -1.68 -29.78
CA GLN A 203 5.66 -1.83 -30.38
C GLN A 203 5.97 -3.30 -30.71
N SER A 204 5.71 -4.22 -29.78
CA SER A 204 5.90 -5.67 -29.98
C SER A 204 5.06 -6.24 -31.13
N ARG A 205 3.76 -5.89 -31.21
CA ARG A 205 2.87 -6.30 -32.32
C ARG A 205 3.40 -5.84 -33.68
N SER A 206 3.86 -4.60 -33.77
CA SER A 206 4.41 -4.06 -35.03
C SER A 206 5.73 -4.73 -35.44
N ALA A 207 6.58 -5.08 -34.46
CA ALA A 207 7.83 -5.79 -34.70
C ALA A 207 7.57 -7.22 -35.20
N ILE A 208 6.62 -7.94 -34.60
CA ILE A 208 6.21 -9.28 -35.03
C ILE A 208 5.61 -9.23 -36.45
N ALA A 209 4.70 -8.30 -36.73
CA ALA A 209 4.12 -8.15 -38.07
C ALA A 209 5.19 -7.86 -39.14
N THR A 210 6.17 -7.01 -38.80
CA THR A 210 7.30 -6.69 -39.69
C THR A 210 8.17 -7.92 -39.96
N ARG A 211 8.43 -8.75 -38.93
CA ARG A 211 9.15 -10.01 -39.07
C ARG A 211 8.40 -10.98 -39.99
N ILE A 212 7.10 -11.18 -39.78
CA ILE A 212 6.26 -12.06 -40.62
C ILE A 212 6.30 -11.61 -42.09
N LEU A 213 6.15 -10.30 -42.34
CA LEU A 213 6.21 -9.75 -43.69
C LEU A 213 7.58 -9.93 -44.34
N ARG A 214 8.66 -9.83 -43.56
CA ARG A 214 10.02 -10.10 -44.06
C ARG A 214 10.19 -11.57 -44.43
N ASP A 215 9.68 -12.47 -43.60
CA ASP A 215 9.76 -13.92 -43.83
C ASP A 215 8.96 -14.33 -45.09
N TRP A 216 7.78 -13.71 -45.31
CA TRP A 216 7.01 -13.93 -46.53
C TRP A 216 7.63 -13.33 -47.79
N LYS A 217 8.30 -12.18 -47.67
CA LYS A 217 9.09 -11.60 -48.78
C LYS A 217 10.28 -12.49 -49.17
N ALA A 218 10.84 -13.23 -48.22
CA ALA A 218 11.90 -14.20 -48.50
C ALA A 218 11.36 -15.44 -49.22
N ASP A 219 10.12 -15.86 -48.94
CA ASP A 219 9.39 -16.92 -49.66
C ASP A 219 8.40 -16.35 -50.69
N GLN A 220 8.96 -15.76 -51.76
CA GLN A 220 8.17 -15.13 -52.81
C GLN A 220 7.17 -16.11 -53.49
N ALA A 221 7.54 -17.39 -53.62
CA ALA A 221 6.68 -18.41 -54.22
C ALA A 221 5.47 -18.74 -53.35
N GLY A 222 5.66 -18.82 -52.02
CA GLY A 222 4.59 -19.00 -51.05
C GLY A 222 3.68 -17.77 -50.96
N LEU A 223 4.23 -16.56 -51.07
CA LEU A 223 3.46 -15.31 -51.06
C LEU A 223 2.52 -15.20 -52.27
N LEU A 224 3.03 -15.44 -53.49
CA LEU A 224 2.20 -15.45 -54.70
C LEU A 224 1.07 -16.48 -54.59
N ARG A 225 1.35 -17.71 -54.14
CA ARG A 225 0.31 -18.74 -53.96
C ARG A 225 -0.80 -18.32 -53.00
N ARG A 226 -0.50 -17.47 -52.00
CA ARG A 226 -1.44 -17.09 -50.94
C ARG A 226 -2.25 -15.84 -51.26
N PHE A 227 -1.67 -14.88 -51.99
CA PHE A 227 -2.25 -13.55 -52.16
C PHE A 227 -2.44 -13.09 -53.62
N ASP A 228 -1.79 -13.73 -54.61
CA ASP A 228 -1.99 -13.43 -56.03
C ASP A 228 -3.32 -14.05 -56.52
N THR A 229 -4.40 -13.27 -56.40
CA THR A 229 -5.77 -13.72 -56.71
C THR A 229 -6.04 -13.62 -58.21
N ASN A 230 -5.46 -12.61 -58.85
CA ASN A 230 -5.65 -12.34 -60.28
C ASN A 230 -4.64 -13.11 -61.18
N ARG A 231 -3.68 -13.83 -60.58
CA ARG A 231 -2.62 -14.61 -61.24
C ARG A 231 -1.75 -13.76 -62.17
N SER A 232 -1.55 -12.50 -61.83
CA SER A 232 -0.74 -11.57 -62.61
C SER A 232 0.76 -11.88 -62.55
N GLY A 233 1.21 -12.69 -61.58
CA GLY A 233 2.62 -13.02 -61.37
C GLY A 233 3.38 -11.96 -60.57
N SER A 234 2.70 -10.91 -60.10
CA SER A 234 3.23 -9.87 -59.22
C SER A 234 2.18 -9.44 -58.19
N ILE A 235 2.57 -9.23 -56.93
CA ILE A 235 1.63 -8.78 -55.90
C ILE A 235 1.32 -7.29 -56.12
N GLU A 236 0.07 -6.98 -56.47
CA GLU A 236 -0.42 -5.61 -56.65
C GLU A 236 -0.69 -4.91 -55.30
N MET A 237 -0.94 -3.60 -55.31
CA MET A 237 -1.10 -2.80 -54.08
C MET A 237 -2.22 -3.35 -53.17
N ASP A 238 -3.36 -3.72 -53.75
CA ASP A 238 -4.50 -4.23 -52.99
C ASP A 238 -4.22 -5.61 -52.38
N GLU A 239 -3.46 -6.46 -53.10
CA GLU A 239 -3.00 -7.77 -52.60
C GLU A 239 -1.92 -7.61 -51.51
N TRP A 240 -1.11 -6.55 -51.60
CA TRP A 240 -0.17 -6.15 -50.54
C TRP A 240 -0.88 -5.68 -49.27
N GLU A 241 -2.01 -4.99 -49.39
CA GLU A 241 -2.81 -4.61 -48.22
C GLU A 241 -3.40 -5.84 -47.52
N GLN A 242 -3.86 -6.83 -48.29
CA GLN A 242 -4.33 -8.12 -47.75
C GLN A 242 -3.20 -8.90 -47.06
N ALA A 243 -1.98 -8.89 -47.61
CA ALA A 243 -0.81 -9.50 -46.97
C ALA A 243 -0.44 -8.76 -45.66
N ARG A 244 -0.51 -7.43 -45.64
CA ARG A 244 -0.28 -6.66 -44.40
C ARG A 244 -1.33 -6.95 -43.33
N GLU A 245 -2.60 -7.05 -43.70
CA GLU A 245 -3.69 -7.28 -42.77
C GLU A 245 -3.63 -8.69 -42.17
N SER A 246 -3.36 -9.71 -43.00
CA SER A 246 -3.14 -11.08 -42.51
C SER A 246 -1.90 -11.20 -41.61
N ALA A 247 -0.81 -10.49 -41.93
CA ALA A 247 0.37 -10.42 -41.06
C ALA A 247 0.05 -9.75 -39.71
N ARG A 248 -0.79 -8.70 -39.69
CA ARG A 248 -1.28 -8.07 -38.46
C ARG A 248 -2.13 -9.03 -37.62
N GLN A 249 -3.05 -9.76 -38.25
CA GLN A 249 -3.89 -10.73 -37.57
C GLN A 249 -3.07 -11.86 -36.94
N LEU A 250 -2.08 -12.38 -37.67
CA LEU A 250 -1.17 -13.40 -37.15
C LEU A 250 -0.28 -12.86 -36.04
N ALA A 251 0.26 -11.65 -36.20
CA ALA A 251 1.02 -10.98 -35.14
C ALA A 251 0.19 -10.78 -33.87
N GLU A 252 -1.11 -10.48 -34.01
CA GLU A 252 -2.01 -10.36 -32.86
C GLU A 252 -2.26 -11.71 -32.18
N MET A 253 -2.44 -12.80 -32.95
CA MET A 253 -2.60 -14.14 -32.37
C MET A 253 -1.32 -14.61 -31.66
N GLU A 254 -0.15 -14.41 -32.27
CA GLU A 254 1.16 -14.77 -31.69
C GLU A 254 1.46 -13.93 -30.44
N HIS A 255 1.20 -12.61 -30.50
CA HIS A 255 1.29 -11.72 -29.35
C HIS A 255 0.33 -12.14 -28.24
N ARG A 256 -0.92 -12.47 -28.56
CA ARG A 256 -1.91 -12.94 -27.58
C ARG A 256 -1.47 -14.23 -26.89
N GLN A 257 -0.82 -15.15 -27.61
CA GLN A 257 -0.24 -16.36 -27.01
C GLN A 257 0.95 -16.06 -26.08
N GLN A 258 1.80 -15.08 -26.42
CA GLN A 258 2.89 -14.64 -25.54
C GLN A 258 2.38 -13.95 -24.27
N LEU A 259 1.27 -13.20 -24.38
CA LEU A 259 0.63 -12.52 -23.25
C LEU A 259 0.05 -13.45 -22.19
N HIS A 260 -0.28 -14.70 -22.53
CA HIS A 260 -0.85 -15.67 -21.60
C HIS A 260 0.02 -15.95 -20.35
N GLY A 261 1.25 -15.42 -20.27
CA GLY A 261 2.12 -15.55 -19.09
C GLY A 261 2.90 -14.31 -18.64
N GLN A 262 2.65 -13.09 -19.14
CA GLN A 262 3.58 -11.95 -18.91
C GLN A 262 2.93 -10.58 -18.61
N SER A 263 1.69 -10.49 -18.15
CA SER A 263 1.16 -9.21 -17.68
C SER A 263 1.78 -8.85 -16.33
N LEU A 264 2.80 -7.98 -16.34
CA LEU A 264 3.43 -7.49 -15.12
C LEU A 264 2.53 -6.42 -14.49
N HIS A 265 1.84 -6.82 -13.42
CA HIS A 265 1.01 -5.93 -12.63
C HIS A 265 1.80 -5.34 -11.46
N SER A 266 1.55 -4.07 -11.14
CA SER A 266 2.16 -3.39 -10.01
C SER A 266 1.11 -2.63 -9.20
N LEU A 267 1.27 -2.62 -7.89
CA LEU A 267 0.46 -1.88 -6.93
C LEU A 267 1.37 -0.97 -6.10
N GLY A 268 0.99 0.30 -5.97
CA GLY A 268 1.75 1.27 -5.20
C GLY A 268 0.94 2.47 -4.74
N ALA A 269 1.63 3.46 -4.17
CA ALA A 269 0.99 4.67 -3.67
C ALA A 269 0.48 5.59 -4.79
N THR A 270 -0.68 6.22 -4.56
CA THR A 270 -1.25 7.26 -5.43
C THR A 270 -0.57 8.62 -5.24
N GLY A 271 0.10 8.84 -4.10
CA GLY A 271 0.61 10.15 -3.67
C GLY A 271 -0.47 11.11 -3.13
N SER A 272 -1.74 10.70 -3.11
CA SER A 272 -2.86 11.51 -2.64
C SER A 272 -3.33 11.10 -1.26
N HIS A 273 -3.54 12.06 -0.35
CA HIS A 273 -4.05 11.79 1.00
C HIS A 273 -5.51 11.26 1.01
N LYS A 274 -6.25 11.39 -0.10
CA LYS A 274 -7.62 10.85 -0.21
C LYS A 274 -7.66 9.37 -0.56
N GLN A 275 -6.59 8.83 -1.14
CA GLN A 275 -6.49 7.45 -1.60
C GLN A 275 -5.27 6.81 -0.93
N PRO A 276 -5.38 6.48 0.36
CA PRO A 276 -4.27 5.93 1.12
C PRO A 276 -3.85 4.58 0.53
N PHE A 277 -2.55 4.33 0.53
CA PHE A 277 -2.03 3.03 0.15
C PHE A 277 -1.97 2.15 1.40
N LEU A 278 -2.80 1.11 1.47
CA LEU A 278 -2.98 0.28 2.66
C LEU A 278 -2.54 -1.14 2.38
N ILE A 279 -1.79 -1.74 3.29
CA ILE A 279 -1.45 -3.17 3.27
C ILE A 279 -1.71 -3.73 4.67
N SER A 280 -2.51 -4.77 4.78
CA SER A 280 -2.89 -5.36 6.06
C SER A 280 -2.87 -6.88 5.96
N THR A 281 -2.27 -7.56 6.94
CA THR A 281 -2.48 -9.01 7.13
C THR A 281 -3.65 -9.30 8.07
N LEU A 282 -4.26 -8.26 8.66
CA LEU A 282 -5.51 -8.39 9.41
C LEU A 282 -6.70 -8.39 8.44
N PRO A 283 -7.78 -9.15 8.75
CA PRO A 283 -8.99 -9.14 7.95
C PRO A 283 -9.57 -7.72 7.80
N GLU A 284 -10.02 -7.39 6.58
CA GLU A 284 -10.67 -6.14 6.13
C GLU A 284 -11.60 -5.48 7.17
N PHE A 285 -12.35 -6.30 7.92
CA PHE A 285 -13.46 -5.88 8.76
C PHE A 285 -13.09 -5.06 10.00
N ASP A 286 -11.83 -5.07 10.45
CA ASP A 286 -11.50 -4.39 11.71
C ASP A 286 -11.18 -2.90 11.54
N LEU A 287 -10.57 -2.50 10.41
CA LEU A 287 -10.28 -1.09 10.15
C LEU A 287 -11.55 -0.27 9.90
N VAL A 288 -12.46 -0.78 9.06
CA VAL A 288 -13.73 -0.11 8.74
C VAL A 288 -14.60 0.04 9.99
N LYS A 289 -14.73 -1.03 10.81
CA LYS A 289 -15.45 -0.97 12.09
C LYS A 289 -14.86 0.07 13.02
N HIS A 290 -13.53 0.13 13.14
CA HIS A 290 -12.86 1.11 13.97
C HIS A 290 -13.17 2.55 13.52
N TYR A 291 -13.06 2.85 12.23
CA TYR A 291 -13.40 4.17 11.71
C TYR A 291 -14.88 4.53 11.91
N ARG A 292 -15.80 3.57 11.73
CA ARG A 292 -17.23 3.78 12.01
C ARG A 292 -17.51 4.01 13.49
N LEU A 293 -16.86 3.28 14.39
CA LEU A 293 -17.00 3.46 15.84
C LEU A 293 -16.48 4.84 16.27
N TRP A 294 -15.31 5.26 15.79
CA TRP A 294 -14.78 6.60 16.07
C TRP A 294 -15.64 7.71 15.45
N ALA A 295 -16.21 7.49 14.25
CA ALA A 295 -17.16 8.41 13.66
C ALA A 295 -18.43 8.53 14.54
N GLY A 296 -18.97 7.41 15.01
CA GLY A 296 -20.11 7.37 15.93
C GLY A 296 -19.83 8.07 17.27
N PHE A 297 -18.67 7.81 17.88
CA PHE A 297 -18.24 8.49 19.10
C PHE A 297 -18.08 10.00 18.91
N SER A 298 -17.44 10.42 17.80
CA SER A 298 -17.26 11.84 17.48
C SER A 298 -18.60 12.53 17.21
N MET A 299 -19.56 11.82 16.59
CA MET A 299 -20.91 12.31 16.36
C MET A 299 -21.70 12.45 17.66
N ALA A 300 -21.59 11.49 18.58
CA ALA A 300 -22.20 11.59 19.91
C ALA A 300 -21.65 12.79 20.69
N LEU A 301 -20.35 13.04 20.60
CA LEU A 301 -19.69 14.18 21.22
C LEU A 301 -20.14 15.52 20.60
N PHE A 302 -20.31 15.58 19.27
CA PHE A 302 -20.91 16.72 18.57
C PHE A 302 -22.28 17.07 19.14
N PHE A 303 -23.19 16.08 19.24
CA PHE A 303 -24.53 16.29 19.78
C PHE A 303 -24.51 16.65 21.27
N ALA A 304 -23.68 15.98 22.08
CA ALA A 304 -23.60 16.26 23.51
C ALA A 304 -23.15 17.69 23.81
N PHE A 305 -22.07 18.16 23.19
CA PHE A 305 -21.60 19.54 23.35
C PHE A 305 -22.54 20.56 22.69
N GLY A 306 -23.15 20.21 21.55
CA GLY A 306 -24.13 21.07 20.88
C GLY A 306 -25.39 21.31 21.71
N ILE A 307 -25.98 20.24 22.26
CA ILE A 307 -27.13 20.31 23.18
C ILE A 307 -26.73 21.08 24.44
N GLY A 308 -25.55 20.80 25.00
CA GLY A 308 -25.02 21.53 26.17
C GLY A 308 -24.91 23.03 25.92
N ALA A 309 -24.36 23.45 24.77
CA ALA A 309 -24.25 24.86 24.39
C ALA A 309 -25.62 25.52 24.22
N ILE A 310 -26.58 24.83 23.58
CA ILE A 310 -27.94 25.32 23.40
C ILE A 310 -28.63 25.51 24.76
N LEU A 311 -28.54 24.52 25.66
CA LEU A 311 -29.11 24.61 27.01
C LEU A 311 -28.46 25.73 27.82
N MET A 312 -27.13 25.89 27.76
CA MET A 312 -26.42 27.02 28.40
C MET A 312 -26.95 28.37 27.92
N PHE A 313 -27.16 28.51 26.62
CA PHE A 313 -27.69 29.74 26.03
C PHE A 313 -29.12 30.02 26.49
N PHE A 314 -30.01 29.02 26.43
CA PHE A 314 -31.40 29.16 26.87
C PHE A 314 -31.52 29.48 28.36
N LEU A 315 -30.68 28.90 29.22
CA LEU A 315 -30.66 29.18 30.66
C LEU A 315 -30.12 30.57 30.99
N ARG A 316 -29.36 31.20 30.09
CA ARG A 316 -28.84 32.56 30.29
C ARG A 316 -29.79 33.65 29.82
N VAL A 317 -30.63 33.35 28.82
CA VAL A 317 -31.60 34.27 28.23
C VAL A 317 -32.92 34.31 29.03
N LYS A 318 -33.22 33.27 29.80
CA LYS A 318 -34.28 33.25 30.81
C LYS A 318 -33.84 33.87 32.12
#